data_AF-A0A7V8DSH6-F1
#
_entry.id   AF-A0A7V8DSH6-F1
#
_cell.length_a   1.000
_cell.length_b   1.000
_cell.length_c   1.000
_cell.angle_alpha   90.00
_cell.angle_beta   90.00
_cell.angle_gamma   90.00
#
_symmetry.space_group_name_H-M   'P 1'
#
loop_
_entity.id
_entity.type
_entity.pdbx_description
1 polymer ?
#
loop_
_entity_poly.entity_id
_entity_poly.type
_entity_poly.pdbx_seq_one_letter_code
_entity_poly.pdbx_strand_id
1 'polypeptide(L)'
;MKTKIIIAMFAVAIATSCAPKNPLADLREEQRFFIFGDDESRVAFMGSPFEGKSASCNANDMMQGYSFSQADGAVLLESIRPSGVEEHTVTSISSNGADIVVRAKNGANLPFSLLFSEIIDDQVKISFDGEGKATYLRCIK
;
A
#
# COMPACT_ATOMS: atom_id res chain seq x y z
N MET A 1 -61.22 -33.02 -10.28
CA MET A 1 -60.63 -32.00 -9.38
C MET A 1 -59.12 -32.05 -9.56
N LYS A 2 -58.50 -31.00 -10.12
CA LYS A 2 -57.06 -30.94 -10.38
C LYS A 2 -56.39 -30.14 -9.26
N THR A 3 -55.65 -30.83 -8.40
CA THR A 3 -54.90 -30.23 -7.28
C THR A 3 -53.64 -29.55 -7.82
N LYS A 4 -53.55 -28.23 -7.65
CA LYS A 4 -52.37 -27.45 -8.00
C LYS A 4 -51.34 -27.57 -6.88
N ILE A 5 -50.17 -28.14 -7.17
CA ILE A 5 -49.00 -28.10 -6.30
C ILE A 5 -48.25 -26.80 -6.64
N ILE A 6 -48.22 -25.87 -5.69
CA ILE A 6 -47.40 -24.65 -5.77
C ILE A 6 -46.05 -25.03 -5.18
N ILE A 7 -45.05 -25.22 -6.04
CA ILE A 7 -43.65 -25.34 -5.63
C ILE A 7 -43.17 -23.91 -5.37
N ALA A 8 -43.06 -23.54 -4.10
CA ALA A 8 -42.38 -22.32 -3.68
C ALA A 8 -40.88 -22.48 -3.96
N MET A 9 -40.39 -21.88 -5.05
CA MET A 9 -38.95 -21.71 -5.26
C MET A 9 -38.43 -20.73 -4.21
N PHE A 10 -37.68 -21.27 -3.25
CA PHE A 10 -36.78 -20.51 -2.40
C PHE A 10 -35.75 -19.83 -3.32
N ALA A 11 -35.93 -18.53 -3.54
CA ALA A 11 -34.88 -17.68 -4.06
C ALA A 11 -33.81 -17.58 -2.96
N VAL A 12 -32.79 -18.43 -3.04
CA VAL A 12 -31.56 -18.23 -2.29
C VAL A 12 -30.94 -16.96 -2.86
N ALA A 13 -31.18 -15.84 -2.19
CA ALA A 13 -30.38 -14.64 -2.37
C ALA A 13 -28.97 -15.00 -1.93
N ILE A 14 -28.13 -15.35 -2.91
CA ILE A 14 -26.70 -15.52 -2.69
C ILE A 14 -26.22 -14.11 -2.35
N ALA A 15 -26.10 -13.82 -1.06
CA ALA A 15 -25.38 -12.65 -0.59
C ALA A 15 -23.98 -12.78 -1.19
N THR A 16 -23.68 -12.01 -2.23
CA THR A 16 -22.32 -11.77 -2.66
C THR A 16 -21.65 -11.03 -1.51
N SER A 17 -21.18 -11.77 -0.51
CA SER A 17 -20.28 -11.23 0.48
C SER A 17 -19.11 -10.68 -0.33
N CYS A 18 -19.00 -9.36 -0.43
CA CYS A 18 -17.85 -8.73 -1.05
C CYS A 18 -16.62 -9.22 -0.29
N ALA A 19 -15.94 -10.23 -0.83
CA ALA A 19 -14.63 -10.60 -0.34
C ALA A 19 -13.77 -9.32 -0.42
N PRO A 20 -12.97 -9.01 0.60
CA PRO A 20 -12.08 -7.86 0.55
C PRO A 20 -11.29 -7.92 -0.76
N LYS A 21 -11.37 -6.86 -1.59
CA LYS A 21 -10.61 -6.80 -2.84
C LYS A 21 -9.13 -6.97 -2.45
N ASN A 22 -8.46 -7.97 -3.01
CA ASN A 22 -7.02 -8.17 -2.83
C ASN A 22 -6.30 -6.84 -3.15
N PRO A 23 -5.62 -6.19 -2.18
CA PRO A 23 -4.99 -4.89 -2.40
C PRO A 23 -3.93 -4.89 -3.50
N LEU A 24 -3.40 -6.05 -3.88
CA LEU A 24 -2.32 -6.22 -4.85
C LEU A 24 -2.81 -6.66 -6.24
N ALA A 25 -4.12 -6.79 -6.43
CA ALA A 25 -4.71 -7.36 -7.66
C ALA A 25 -4.26 -6.64 -8.93
N ASP A 26 -4.02 -5.33 -8.85
CA ASP A 26 -3.74 -4.47 -9.99
C ASP A 26 -2.21 -4.23 -10.20
N LEU A 27 -1.34 -4.87 -9.41
CA LEU A 27 0.11 -4.74 -9.52
C LEU A 27 0.76 -5.83 -10.36
N ARG A 28 1.67 -5.43 -11.25
CA ARG A 28 2.60 -6.32 -11.96
C ARG A 28 3.69 -6.83 -11.02
N GLU A 29 4.31 -7.96 -11.37
CA GLU A 29 5.36 -8.61 -10.57
C GLU A 29 6.53 -7.67 -10.24
N GLU A 30 7.05 -6.94 -11.23
CA GLU A 30 8.13 -5.96 -11.02
C GLU A 30 7.76 -4.88 -10.00
N GLN A 31 6.50 -4.43 -10.00
CA GLN A 31 6.01 -3.41 -9.08
C GLN A 31 5.82 -3.98 -7.68
N ARG A 32 5.41 -5.25 -7.58
CA ARG A 32 5.37 -5.96 -6.30
C ARG A 32 6.78 -6.10 -5.73
N PHE A 33 7.73 -6.57 -6.53
CA PHE A 33 9.13 -6.68 -6.12
C PHE A 33 9.72 -5.32 -5.71
N PHE A 34 9.39 -4.26 -6.43
CA PHE A 34 9.80 -2.91 -6.07
C PHE A 34 9.28 -2.50 -4.67
N ILE A 35 8.01 -2.74 -4.38
CA ILE A 35 7.37 -2.33 -3.11
C ILE A 35 7.77 -3.23 -1.94
N PHE A 36 7.78 -4.54 -2.14
CA PHE A 36 7.88 -5.52 -1.07
C PHE A 36 9.27 -6.14 -0.91
N GLY A 37 10.04 -6.22 -2.00
CA GLY A 37 11.25 -7.05 -2.07
C GLY A 37 10.94 -8.47 -2.52
N ASP A 38 11.88 -9.38 -2.25
CA ASP A 38 11.68 -10.83 -2.35
C ASP A 38 11.33 -11.44 -0.98
N ASP A 39 11.25 -12.76 -0.90
CA ASP A 39 10.92 -13.47 0.34
C ASP A 39 12.02 -13.40 1.42
N GLU A 40 13.24 -13.01 1.04
CA GLU A 40 14.41 -12.95 1.94
C GLU A 40 14.73 -11.53 2.41
N SER A 41 14.17 -10.51 1.77
CA SER A 41 14.47 -9.11 2.01
C SER A 41 13.23 -8.29 2.36
N ARG A 42 13.43 -7.20 3.11
CA ARG A 42 12.39 -6.20 3.35
C ARG A 42 12.78 -4.87 2.73
N VAL A 43 11.83 -4.26 2.04
CA VAL A 43 12.00 -2.92 1.46
C VAL A 43 11.45 -1.85 2.39
N ALA A 44 12.24 -0.80 2.61
CA ALA A 44 11.80 0.46 3.19
C ALA A 44 12.17 1.61 2.26
N PHE A 45 11.28 2.57 2.12
CA PHE A 45 11.52 3.81 1.40
C PHE A 45 11.90 4.88 2.42
N MET A 46 13.16 5.29 2.47
CA MET A 46 13.69 6.21 3.47
C MET A 46 14.04 7.56 2.85
N GLY A 47 13.59 8.64 3.47
CA GLY A 47 13.77 10.00 2.96
C GLY A 47 13.92 11.04 4.06
N SER A 48 14.29 12.24 3.64
CA SER A 48 14.25 13.45 4.46
C SER A 48 13.37 14.47 3.73
N PRO A 49 12.15 14.76 4.22
CA PRO A 49 11.31 15.79 3.61
C PRO A 49 11.87 17.22 3.82
N PHE A 50 12.87 17.37 4.69
CA PHE A 50 13.52 18.64 4.99
C PHE A 50 14.62 18.93 3.97
N GLU A 51 14.60 20.15 3.43
CA GLU A 51 15.55 20.61 2.41
C GLU A 51 17.01 20.44 2.87
N GLY A 52 17.88 20.03 1.94
CA GLY A 52 19.34 20.04 2.11
C GLY A 52 19.98 18.73 2.56
N LYS A 53 19.20 17.68 2.89
CA LYS A 53 19.75 16.33 3.15
C LYS A 53 19.44 15.38 2.00
N SER A 54 20.46 14.70 1.50
CA SER A 54 20.27 13.61 0.53
C SER A 54 19.57 12.44 1.23
N ALA A 55 18.66 11.77 0.53
CA ALA A 55 18.07 10.52 1.03
C ALA A 55 19.18 9.50 1.30
N SER A 56 18.99 8.67 2.34
CA SER A 56 19.98 7.70 2.85
C SER A 56 19.26 6.48 3.40
N CYS A 57 19.90 5.31 3.36
CA CYS A 57 19.40 4.12 4.05
C CYS A 57 19.85 4.05 5.53
N ASN A 58 20.66 5.00 5.97
CA ASN A 58 21.04 5.13 7.38
C ASN A 58 19.88 5.76 8.17
N ALA A 59 19.34 4.99 9.12
CA ALA A 59 18.22 5.43 9.96
C ALA A 59 18.52 6.70 10.77
N ASN A 60 19.79 6.97 11.11
CA ASN A 60 20.18 8.16 11.87
C ASN A 60 20.08 9.47 11.07
N ASP A 61 20.13 9.38 9.74
CA ASP A 61 20.11 10.55 8.86
C ASP A 61 18.69 10.93 8.43
N MET A 62 17.75 9.99 8.54
CA MET A 62 16.42 10.05 7.95
C MET A 62 15.34 10.36 8.98
N MET A 63 14.35 11.14 8.55
CA MET A 63 13.24 11.57 9.41
C MET A 63 11.88 11.08 8.91
N GLN A 64 11.82 10.44 7.74
CA GLN A 64 10.58 9.92 7.19
C GLN A 64 10.83 8.65 6.40
N GLY A 65 9.92 7.69 6.50
CA GLY A 65 9.94 6.54 5.62
C GLY A 65 8.63 5.79 5.56
N TYR A 66 8.60 4.80 4.67
CA TYR A 66 7.48 3.91 4.45
C TYR A 66 7.98 2.48 4.22
N SER A 67 7.47 1.51 4.95
CA SER A 67 7.71 0.08 4.69
C SER A 67 6.40 -0.65 4.50
N PHE A 68 6.43 -1.71 3.71
CA PHE A 68 5.26 -2.54 3.44
C PHE A 68 5.51 -3.95 3.96
N SER A 69 4.46 -4.58 4.45
CA SER A 69 4.47 -6.00 4.81
C SER A 69 3.15 -6.64 4.43
N GLN A 70 3.19 -7.97 4.29
CA GLN A 70 2.01 -8.78 4.03
C GLN A 70 1.88 -9.82 5.15
N ALA A 71 0.73 -9.86 5.81
CA ALA A 71 0.42 -10.81 6.86
C ALA A 71 -1.06 -11.20 6.77
N ASP A 72 -1.34 -12.51 6.84
CA ASP A 72 -2.71 -13.05 6.87
C ASP A 72 -3.64 -12.53 5.75
N GLY A 73 -3.08 -12.29 4.57
CA GLY A 73 -3.81 -11.75 3.41
C GLY A 73 -4.09 -10.24 3.46
N ALA A 74 -3.72 -9.56 4.54
CA ALA A 74 -3.70 -8.11 4.65
C ALA A 74 -2.35 -7.53 4.20
N VAL A 75 -2.39 -6.30 3.69
CA VAL A 75 -1.20 -5.52 3.40
C VAL A 75 -1.14 -4.36 4.39
N LEU A 76 0.00 -4.24 5.05
CA LEU A 76 0.25 -3.19 6.03
C LEU A 76 1.27 -2.21 5.46
N LEU A 77 1.10 -0.95 5.84
CA LEU A 77 2.01 0.15 5.56
C LEU A 77 2.46 0.73 6.89
N GLU A 78 3.75 0.71 7.16
CA GLU A 78 4.37 1.37 8.30
C GLU A 78 4.88 2.75 7.87
N SER A 79 4.34 3.82 8.45
CA SER A 79 4.89 5.16 8.36
C SER A 79 5.96 5.35 9.43
N ILE A 80 7.21 5.55 9.01
CA ILE A 80 8.35 5.78 9.88
C ILE A 80 8.53 7.29 10.04
N ARG A 81 8.60 7.78 11.27
CA ARG A 81 8.80 9.19 11.65
C ARG A 81 9.76 9.28 12.85
N PRO A 82 10.29 10.46 13.21
CA PRO A 82 11.16 10.59 14.38
C PRO A 82 10.39 10.32 15.68
N SER A 83 9.07 10.54 15.68
CA SER A 83 8.16 10.24 16.79
C SER A 83 7.89 8.75 16.98
N GLY A 84 8.20 7.91 15.99
CA GLY A 84 7.93 6.47 16.03
C GLY A 84 7.44 5.90 14.70
N VAL A 85 6.93 4.67 14.76
CA VAL A 85 6.35 3.96 13.62
C VAL A 85 4.85 3.86 13.81
N GLU A 86 4.09 4.23 12.79
CA GLU A 86 2.63 4.08 12.75
C GLU A 86 2.23 3.05 11.69
N GLU A 87 1.40 2.08 12.06
CA GLU A 87 0.90 1.06 11.15
C GLU A 87 -0.45 1.49 10.54
N HIS A 88 -0.63 1.16 9.26
CA HIS A 88 -1.80 1.49 8.46
C HIS A 88 -2.24 0.30 7.63
N THR A 89 -3.55 0.14 7.45
CA THR A 89 -4.10 -0.91 6.59
C THR A 89 -4.17 -0.41 5.16
N VAL A 90 -3.49 -1.09 4.23
CA VAL A 90 -3.57 -0.80 2.81
C VAL A 90 -4.86 -1.37 2.23
N THR A 91 -5.64 -0.51 1.61
CA THR A 91 -6.93 -0.85 1.00
C THR A 91 -6.81 -1.17 -0.49
N SER A 92 -5.86 -0.55 -1.18
CA SER A 92 -5.55 -0.85 -2.57
C SER A 92 -4.18 -0.31 -2.94
N ILE A 93 -3.49 -1.01 -3.84
CA ILE A 93 -2.34 -0.52 -4.56
C ILE A 93 -2.64 -0.66 -6.05
N SER A 94 -2.49 0.44 -6.79
CA SER A 94 -2.78 0.49 -8.22
C SER A 94 -1.64 1.18 -8.95
N SER A 95 -1.47 0.85 -10.22
CA SER A 95 -0.50 1.53 -11.08
C SER A 95 -1.22 2.37 -12.14
N ASN A 96 -0.70 3.56 -12.39
CA ASN A 96 -1.12 4.42 -13.49
C ASN A 96 0.10 4.71 -14.39
N GLY A 97 0.47 3.72 -15.21
CA GLY A 97 1.69 3.79 -16.02
C GLY A 97 2.95 3.60 -15.19
N ALA A 98 3.76 4.66 -15.07
CA ALA A 98 5.00 4.64 -14.29
C ALA A 98 4.76 4.89 -12.78
N ASP A 99 3.61 5.44 -12.43
CA ASP A 99 3.30 5.79 -11.05
C ASP A 99 2.60 4.64 -10.32
N ILE A 100 2.82 4.57 -9.00
CA ILE A 100 2.13 3.65 -8.11
C ILE A 100 1.38 4.45 -7.04
N VAL A 101 0.09 4.18 -6.92
CA VAL A 101 -0.81 4.81 -5.95
C VAL A 101 -1.17 3.78 -4.90
N VAL A 102 -0.81 4.08 -3.65
CA VAL A 102 -1.19 3.31 -2.47
C VAL A 102 -2.29 4.07 -1.77
N ARG A 103 -3.42 3.41 -1.48
CA ARG A 103 -4.48 3.96 -0.63
C ARG A 103 -4.55 3.15 0.66
N ALA A 104 -4.49 3.83 1.79
CA ALA A 104 -4.47 3.21 3.10
C ALA A 104 -5.40 3.93 4.07
N LYS A 105 -5.58 3.33 5.25
CA LYS A 105 -6.32 3.92 6.35
C LYS A 105 -5.48 3.91 7.61
N ASN A 106 -5.52 5.00 8.37
CA ASN A 106 -4.85 5.09 9.66
C ASN A 106 -5.64 4.36 10.76
N GLY A 107 -5.11 4.36 12.00
CA GLY A 107 -5.76 3.72 13.15
C GLY A 107 -7.15 4.29 13.50
N ALA A 108 -7.49 5.49 13.02
CA ALA A 108 -8.82 6.09 13.13
C ALA A 108 -9.73 5.77 11.92
N ASN A 109 -9.32 4.86 11.04
CA ASN A 109 -10.03 4.46 9.81
C ASN A 109 -10.22 5.63 8.82
N LEU A 110 -9.43 6.70 8.93
CA LEU A 110 -9.42 7.81 7.98
C LEU A 110 -8.56 7.43 6.76
N PRO A 111 -9.06 7.65 5.54
CA PRO A 111 -8.32 7.32 4.32
C PRO A 111 -7.21 8.34 4.05
N PHE A 112 -6.11 7.84 3.50
CA PHE A 112 -5.04 8.65 2.92
C PHE A 112 -4.41 7.90 1.73
N SER A 113 -3.52 8.58 1.02
CA SER A 113 -2.86 8.08 -0.17
C SER A 113 -1.38 8.44 -0.22
N LEU A 114 -0.58 7.52 -0.77
CA LEU A 114 0.79 7.76 -1.18
C LEU A 114 0.88 7.64 -2.70
N LEU A 115 1.54 8.60 -3.34
CA LEU A 115 1.89 8.55 -4.76
C LEU A 115 3.39 8.35 -4.90
N PHE A 116 3.79 7.20 -5.40
CA PHE A 116 5.15 6.88 -5.82
C PHE A 116 5.28 7.22 -7.31
N SER A 117 6.24 8.07 -7.63
CA SER A 117 6.44 8.58 -9.00
C SER A 117 7.92 8.86 -9.24
N GLU A 118 8.29 9.07 -10.50
CA GLU A 118 9.69 9.38 -10.86
C GLU A 118 10.66 8.33 -10.30
N ILE A 119 10.30 7.05 -10.47
CA ILE A 119 11.10 5.90 -10.02
C ILE A 119 12.30 5.75 -10.95
N ILE A 120 13.51 5.89 -10.40
CA ILE A 120 14.78 5.79 -11.13
C ILE A 120 15.73 4.97 -10.24
N ASP A 121 16.08 3.76 -10.67
CA ASP A 121 16.89 2.81 -9.90
C ASP A 121 16.34 2.62 -8.48
N ASP A 122 17.12 2.95 -7.46
CA ASP A 122 16.74 2.90 -6.04
C ASP A 122 16.16 4.22 -5.53
N GLN A 123 15.88 5.21 -6.38
CA GLN A 123 15.27 6.47 -6.00
C GLN A 123 13.81 6.55 -6.43
N VAL A 124 12.97 7.15 -5.58
CA VAL A 124 11.57 7.42 -5.88
C VAL A 124 11.13 8.72 -5.24
N LYS A 125 10.24 9.44 -5.91
CA LYS A 125 9.53 10.56 -5.30
C LYS A 125 8.19 10.10 -4.73
N ILE A 126 7.98 10.39 -3.45
CA ILE A 126 6.74 10.05 -2.74
C ILE A 126 6.03 11.33 -2.31
N SER A 127 4.74 11.43 -2.62
CA SER A 127 3.82 12.45 -2.12
C SER A 127 2.81 11.80 -1.17
N PHE A 128 2.54 12.45 -0.04
CA PHE A 128 1.50 12.07 0.93
C PHE A 128 0.28 12.96 0.69
N ASP A 129 -0.88 12.38 0.38
CA ASP A 129 -2.15 13.09 0.18
C ASP A 129 -2.10 14.33 -0.74
N GLY A 130 -1.24 14.27 -1.77
CA GLY A 130 -1.09 15.36 -2.73
C GLY A 130 -0.21 16.51 -2.25
N GLU A 131 0.44 16.37 -1.09
CA GLU A 131 1.52 17.27 -0.66
C GLU A 131 2.71 17.24 -1.63
N GLY A 132 3.65 18.15 -1.44
CA GLY A 132 4.89 18.20 -2.21
C GLY A 132 5.62 16.86 -2.22
N LYS A 133 6.13 16.47 -3.39
CA LYS A 133 6.91 15.25 -3.56
C LYS A 133 8.27 15.41 -2.89
N ALA A 134 8.66 14.44 -2.07
CA ALA A 134 10.01 14.34 -1.52
C ALA A 134 10.74 13.11 -2.09
N THR A 135 12.07 13.17 -2.16
CA THR A 135 12.90 12.05 -2.63
C THR A 135 13.13 11.04 -1.50
N TYR A 136 12.95 9.77 -1.82
CA TYR A 136 13.21 8.61 -0.96
C TYR A 136 14.14 7.64 -1.67
N LEU A 137 14.96 6.93 -0.89
CA LEU A 137 15.71 5.78 -1.34
C LEU A 137 14.99 4.48 -0.99
N ARG A 138 14.99 3.54 -1.91
CA ARG A 138 14.60 2.16 -1.73
C ARG A 138 15.73 1.42 -1.01
N CYS A 139 15.52 1.14 0.25
CA CYS A 139 16.47 0.49 1.15
C CYS A 139 16.07 -0.96 1.37
N ILE A 140 16.88 -1.87 0.84
CA ILE A 140 16.72 -3.32 1.00
C ILE A 140 17.47 -3.72 2.27
N LYS A 141 16.81 -4.46 3.17
CA LYS A 141 17.39 -5.05 4.37
C LYS A 141 17.27 -6.56 4.36
#